data_AF-A0A0F7V9V5-F1
#
_entry.id   AF-A0A0F7V9V5-F1
#
_cell.length_a   1.000
_cell.length_b   1.000
_cell.length_c   1.000
_cell.angle_alpha   90.00
_cell.angle_beta   90.00
_cell.angle_gamma   90.00
#
_symmetry.space_group_name_H-M   'P 1'
#
loop_
_entity.id
_entity.type
_entity.pdbx_description
1 polymer ?
#
loop_
_entity_poly.entity_id
_entity_poly.type
_entity_poly.pdbx_seq_one_letter_code
_entity_poly.pdbx_strand_id
1 'polypeptide(L)'
;MAFLVEFEDGKHPTQCWRLASRKTYVIGRNSGAVGIRLPHASISRKHAELSVFSEKDATQRRQTQNADRTPAREDSRRGRRGRSVSSSRSRSRSGSASRDKASFQLLELSAVNGTFINEKRMREAYRGAVDSDVAIAFADCPHRYKVLSAI
;
A
#
# COMPACT_ATOMS: atom_id res chain seq x y z
N MET A 1 1.54 12.90 -1.25
CA MET A 1 1.45 12.67 0.22
C MET A 1 0.09 12.06 0.51
N ALA A 2 -0.05 11.09 1.42
CA ALA A 2 -1.31 10.34 1.61
C ALA A 2 -1.94 10.55 2.99
N PHE A 3 -3.25 10.38 3.07
CA PHE A 3 -4.08 10.61 4.26
C PHE A 3 -5.12 9.50 4.39
N LEU A 4 -5.35 9.02 5.61
CA LEU A 4 -6.59 8.33 5.94
C LEU A 4 -7.60 9.40 6.35
N VAL A 5 -8.75 9.44 5.69
CA VAL A 5 -9.80 10.43 5.95
C VAL A 5 -11.05 9.71 6.41
N GLU A 6 -11.58 10.14 7.54
CA GLU A 6 -12.85 9.70 8.11
C GLU A 6 -13.99 10.55 7.55
N PHE A 7 -15.08 9.89 7.17
CA PHE A 7 -16.31 10.49 6.70
C PHE A 7 -17.48 10.04 7.56
N GLU A 8 -18.15 11.01 8.16
CA GLU A 8 -19.47 10.83 8.78
C GLU A 8 -20.53 10.76 7.68
N ASP A 9 -21.44 9.80 7.80
CA ASP A 9 -22.47 9.46 6.80
C ASP A 9 -21.92 9.23 5.37
N GLY A 10 -20.63 8.92 5.26
CA GLY A 10 -19.94 8.72 3.98
C GLY A 10 -19.75 9.99 3.14
N LYS A 11 -20.14 11.17 3.63
CA LYS A 11 -20.13 12.43 2.87
C LYS A 11 -19.28 13.53 3.52
N HIS A 12 -19.33 13.65 4.84
CA HIS A 12 -18.71 14.78 5.54
C HIS A 12 -17.37 14.37 6.13
N PRO A 13 -16.23 14.89 5.62
CA PRO A 13 -14.93 14.57 6.20
C PRO A 13 -14.82 15.18 7.60
N THR A 14 -14.52 14.35 8.61
CA THR A 14 -14.47 14.77 10.03
C THR A 14 -13.07 14.73 10.61
N GLN A 15 -12.28 13.70 10.29
CA GLN A 15 -10.91 13.54 10.78
C GLN A 15 -9.98 13.13 9.65
N CYS A 16 -8.71 13.54 9.76
CA CYS A 16 -7.68 13.16 8.81
C CYS A 16 -6.37 12.80 9.53
N TRP A 17 -5.78 11.68 9.11
CA TRP A 17 -4.48 11.22 9.61
C TRP A 17 -3.48 11.18 8.48
N ARG A 18 -2.36 11.86 8.70
CA ARG A 18 -1.26 11.96 7.75
C ARG A 18 -0.47 10.66 7.71
N LEU A 19 -0.40 10.03 6.55
CA LEU A 19 0.29 8.76 6.33
C LEU A 19 1.65 9.01 5.67
N ALA A 20 2.70 8.57 6.35
CA ALA A 20 4.05 8.54 5.82
C ALA A 20 4.28 7.26 5.02
N SER A 21 4.98 7.38 3.89
CA SER A 21 5.43 6.23 3.11
C SER A 21 6.34 5.32 3.96
N ARG A 22 6.25 4.00 3.76
CA ARG A 22 7.02 2.98 4.48
C ARG A 22 6.80 2.93 6.00
N LYS A 23 5.82 3.65 6.53
CA LYS A 23 5.39 3.52 7.94
C LYS A 23 4.14 2.66 8.01
N THR A 24 4.12 1.75 8.96
CA THR A 24 2.93 0.97 9.32
C THR A 24 2.23 1.65 10.48
N TYR A 25 0.92 1.84 10.35
CA TYR A 25 0.06 2.43 11.35
C TYR A 25 -0.89 1.36 11.88
N VAL A 26 -0.81 1.07 13.17
CA VAL A 26 -1.82 0.24 13.84
C VAL A 26 -3.05 1.11 14.09
N ILE A 27 -4.21 0.62 13.67
CA ILE A 27 -5.53 1.22 13.85
C ILE A 27 -6.24 0.45 14.97
N GLY A 28 -6.90 1.15 15.89
CA GLY A 28 -7.74 0.50 16.90
C GLY A 28 -8.30 1.46 17.95
N ARG A 29 -8.95 0.89 18.97
CA ARG A 29 -9.64 1.66 20.01
C ARG A 29 -8.73 2.22 21.11
N ASN A 30 -7.61 1.56 21.41
CA ASN A 30 -6.78 1.85 22.58
C ASN A 30 -5.74 2.96 22.30
N SER A 31 -5.85 4.10 22.97
CA SER A 31 -4.98 5.28 22.76
C SER A 31 -3.48 5.01 22.97
N GLY A 32 -3.11 4.11 23.88
CA GLY A 32 -1.69 3.86 24.23
C GLY A 32 -0.97 2.84 23.35
N ALA A 33 -1.67 2.17 22.43
CA ALA A 33 -1.13 1.02 21.70
C ALA A 33 -1.28 1.09 20.17
N VAL A 34 -1.80 2.21 19.64
CA VAL A 34 -2.15 2.38 18.23
C VAL A 34 -1.59 3.70 17.68
N GLY A 35 -1.28 3.71 16.38
CA GLY A 35 -0.88 4.93 15.67
C GLY A 35 -2.06 5.77 15.19
N ILE A 36 -3.23 5.16 15.04
CA ILE A 36 -4.49 5.81 14.65
C ILE A 36 -5.58 5.28 15.58
N ARG A 37 -6.18 6.18 16.36
CA ARG A 37 -7.20 5.82 17.36
C ARG A 37 -8.59 6.09 16.82
N LEU A 38 -9.43 5.04 16.80
CA LEU A 38 -10.84 5.11 16.44
C LEU A 38 -11.68 4.75 17.68
N PRO A 39 -12.26 5.73 18.41
CA PRO A 39 -12.89 5.50 19.71
C PRO A 39 -14.32 4.97 19.58
N HIS A 40 -14.50 3.78 19.01
CA HIS A 40 -15.81 3.13 18.87
C HIS A 40 -15.83 1.75 19.53
N ALA A 41 -16.91 1.41 20.25
CA ALA A 41 -16.97 0.23 21.12
C ALA A 41 -16.79 -1.10 20.37
N SER A 42 -17.26 -1.20 19.13
CA SER A 42 -17.12 -2.40 18.28
C SER A 42 -15.70 -2.58 17.71
N ILE A 43 -14.84 -1.56 17.82
CA ILE A 43 -13.47 -1.62 17.31
C ILE A 43 -12.55 -2.28 18.35
N SER A 44 -11.87 -3.35 17.92
CA SER A 44 -10.79 -4.00 18.69
C SER A 44 -9.71 -3.01 19.16
N ARG A 45 -9.05 -3.34 20.29
CA ARG A 45 -7.95 -2.53 20.85
C ARG A 45 -6.82 -2.31 19.85
N LYS A 46 -6.44 -3.37 19.12
CA LYS A 46 -5.65 -3.37 17.89
C LYS A 46 -6.51 -4.07 16.84
N HIS A 47 -6.85 -3.38 15.77
CA HIS A 47 -7.90 -3.81 14.83
C HIS A 47 -7.33 -4.13 13.45
N ALA A 48 -6.52 -3.22 12.90
CA ALA A 48 -5.92 -3.38 11.59
C ALA A 48 -4.56 -2.67 11.51
N GLU A 49 -3.78 -2.98 10.49
CA GLU A 49 -2.58 -2.27 10.11
C GLU A 49 -2.74 -1.64 8.73
N LEU A 50 -2.32 -0.39 8.60
CA LEU A 50 -2.33 0.38 7.36
C LEU A 50 -0.91 0.83 7.01
N SER A 51 -0.46 0.53 5.79
CA SER A 51 0.84 0.95 5.27
C SER A 51 0.69 1.57 3.89
N VAL A 52 1.45 2.63 3.61
CA VAL A 52 1.46 3.30 2.29
C VAL A 52 2.81 3.10 1.60
N PHE A 53 2.78 2.82 0.30
CA PHE A 53 3.93 2.57 -0.54
C PHE A 53 3.92 3.48 -1.77
N SER A 54 5.07 4.04 -2.13
CA SER A 54 5.27 4.69 -3.43
C SER A 54 5.79 3.68 -4.46
N GLU A 55 5.49 3.86 -5.74
CA GLU A 55 6.07 3.05 -6.83
C GLU A 55 7.61 3.06 -6.81
N LYS A 56 8.22 4.17 -6.38
CA LYS A 56 9.67 4.30 -6.15
C LYS A 56 10.19 3.35 -5.07
N ASP A 57 9.37 3.04 -4.06
CA ASP A 57 9.72 2.11 -2.99
C ASP A 57 9.59 0.65 -3.45
N ALA A 58 8.63 0.36 -4.32
CA ALA A 58 8.41 -0.97 -4.87
C ALA A 58 9.55 -1.41 -5.81
N THR A 59 10.14 -0.47 -6.56
CA THR A 59 11.26 -0.76 -7.47
C THR A 59 12.55 -1.11 -6.74
N GLN A 60 12.85 -0.46 -5.61
CA GLN A 60 14.02 -0.77 -4.78
C GLN A 60 13.97 -2.20 -4.23
N ARG A 61 12.81 -2.67 -3.74
CA ARG A 61 12.66 -4.06 -3.26
C ARG A 61 12.88 -5.12 -4.34
N ARG A 62 12.46 -4.84 -5.58
CA ARG A 62 12.69 -5.75 -6.72
C ARG A 62 14.15 -5.81 -7.15
N GLN A 63 14.88 -4.69 -7.06
CA GLN A 63 16.32 -4.68 -7.37
C GLN A 63 17.15 -5.45 -6.33
N THR A 64 16.85 -5.32 -5.04
CA THR A 64 17.57 -6.05 -3.98
C THR A 64 17.31 -7.56 -4.00
N GLN A 65 16.11 -7.99 -4.41
CA GLN A 65 15.80 -9.43 -4.53
C GLN A 65 16.46 -10.10 -5.74
N ASN A 66 16.80 -9.35 -6.79
CA ASN A 66 17.46 -9.90 -7.97
C ASN A 66 19.00 -9.88 -7.88
N ALA A 67 19.59 -9.12 -6.95
CA ALA A 67 21.03 -9.10 -6.73
C ALA A 67 21.55 -10.36 -5.99
N ASP A 68 20.66 -11.12 -5.36
CA ASP A 68 21.00 -12.31 -4.56
C ASP A 68 20.89 -13.63 -5.34
N ARG A 69 20.68 -13.55 -6.66
CA ARG A 69 20.72 -14.70 -7.59
C ARG A 69 21.86 -14.54 -8.58
N THR A 70 23.07 -14.44 -8.05
CA THR A 70 24.27 -14.68 -8.85
C THR A 70 24.69 -16.12 -8.61
N PRO A 71 24.41 -17.09 -9.50
CA PRO A 71 25.04 -18.39 -9.40
C PRO A 71 26.55 -18.18 -9.61
N ALA A 72 27.32 -18.70 -8.67
CA ALA A 72 28.77 -18.70 -8.71
C ALA A 72 29.26 -19.29 -10.05
N ARG A 73 30.32 -18.66 -10.56
CA ARG A 73 31.11 -19.08 -11.73
C ARG A 73 31.30 -20.60 -11.78
N GLU A 74 31.05 -21.17 -12.95
CA GLU A 74 31.83 -22.32 -13.42
C GLU A 74 32.55 -21.93 -14.70
N ASP A 75 33.87 -21.98 -14.60
CA ASP A 75 34.85 -21.63 -15.61
C ASP A 75 34.95 -22.80 -16.61
N SER A 76 34.66 -22.56 -17.89
CA SER A 76 34.99 -23.51 -18.95
C SER A 76 35.10 -22.82 -20.32
N ARG A 77 36.34 -22.75 -20.77
CA ARG A 77 36.79 -22.26 -22.07
C ARG A 77 36.15 -23.04 -23.22
N ARG A 78 35.60 -22.36 -24.23
CA ARG A 78 35.82 -22.63 -25.68
C ARG A 78 34.96 -21.72 -26.58
N GLY A 79 35.62 -21.04 -27.51
CA GLY A 79 35.20 -21.05 -28.92
C GLY A 79 34.26 -19.95 -29.44
N ARG A 80 34.88 -18.98 -30.12
CA ARG A 80 34.66 -18.67 -31.56
C ARG A 80 33.33 -18.00 -31.99
N ARG A 81 33.50 -16.74 -32.45
CA ARG A 81 32.80 -16.00 -33.54
C ARG A 81 31.29 -15.71 -33.40
N GLY A 82 30.95 -14.42 -33.53
CA GLY A 82 29.61 -13.94 -33.88
C GLY A 82 29.39 -12.50 -33.41
N ARG A 83 29.85 -11.51 -34.18
CA ARG A 83 29.00 -10.65 -35.03
C ARG A 83 28.09 -9.73 -34.22
N SER A 84 28.51 -8.47 -34.19
CA SER A 84 27.78 -7.27 -33.79
C SER A 84 26.38 -7.20 -34.38
N VAL A 85 25.39 -7.05 -33.50
CA VAL A 85 24.07 -6.51 -33.83
C VAL A 85 23.67 -5.53 -32.72
N SER A 86 24.03 -4.26 -32.93
CA SER A 86 23.50 -3.12 -32.21
C SER A 86 22.01 -2.98 -32.57
N SER A 87 21.15 -3.63 -31.78
CA SER A 87 19.71 -3.32 -31.81
C SER A 87 19.45 -2.11 -30.92
N SER A 88 19.57 -0.93 -31.53
CA SER A 88 19.04 0.33 -31.01
C SER A 88 17.52 0.23 -30.96
N ARG A 89 16.99 -0.40 -29.90
CA ARG A 89 15.58 -0.29 -29.55
C ARG A 89 15.34 1.09 -28.97
N SER A 90 15.03 2.01 -29.87
CA SER A 90 14.37 3.29 -29.63
C SER A 90 13.12 3.04 -28.79
N ARG A 91 13.25 3.10 -27.46
CA ARG A 91 12.10 3.17 -26.56
C ARG A 91 11.57 4.58 -26.65
N SER A 92 10.50 4.72 -27.42
CA SER A 92 9.59 5.86 -27.46
C SER A 92 9.33 6.32 -26.02
N ARG A 93 9.96 7.41 -25.64
CA ARG A 93 9.63 8.21 -24.46
C ARG A 93 8.28 8.85 -24.72
N SER A 94 7.20 8.12 -24.49
CA SER A 94 5.92 8.72 -24.11
C SER A 94 6.03 9.11 -22.65
N GLY A 95 6.71 10.23 -22.41
CA GLY A 95 6.74 10.91 -21.13
C GLY A 95 5.35 11.48 -20.82
N SER A 96 4.40 10.62 -20.46
CA SER A 96 3.41 11.04 -19.48
C SER A 96 4.17 11.08 -18.16
N ALA A 97 4.25 12.25 -17.53
CA ALA A 97 4.73 12.35 -16.16
C ALA A 97 3.87 11.38 -15.33
N SER A 98 4.39 10.18 -15.06
CA SER A 98 3.71 9.22 -14.21
C SER A 98 3.66 9.89 -12.85
N ARG A 99 2.53 10.53 -12.52
CA ARG A 99 2.21 10.88 -11.14
C ARG A 99 2.50 9.62 -10.34
N ASP A 100 3.53 9.65 -9.51
CA ASP A 100 3.98 8.52 -8.71
C ASP A 100 2.74 7.90 -8.06
N LYS A 101 2.26 6.76 -8.56
CA LYS A 101 1.00 6.20 -8.08
C LYS A 101 1.27 5.58 -6.73
N ALA A 102 0.83 6.23 -5.66
CA ALA A 102 0.91 5.66 -4.33
C ALA A 102 -0.14 4.55 -4.19
N SER A 103 0.22 3.51 -3.44
CA SER A 103 -0.68 2.41 -3.08
C SER A 103 -0.68 2.23 -1.57
N PHE A 104 -1.69 1.57 -1.04
CA PHE A 104 -1.76 1.21 0.36
C PHE A 104 -2.06 -0.27 0.54
N GLN A 105 -1.68 -0.81 1.69
CA GLN A 105 -2.04 -2.14 2.14
C GLN A 105 -2.76 -2.04 3.48
N LEU A 106 -3.87 -2.77 3.60
CA LEU A 106 -4.63 -2.92 4.83
C LEU A 106 -4.60 -4.40 5.25
N LEU A 107 -4.26 -4.65 6.50
CA LEU A 107 -4.21 -5.99 7.09
C LEU A 107 -5.10 -6.02 8.34
N GLU A 108 -6.03 -6.97 8.42
CA GLU A 108 -6.84 -7.17 9.63
C GLU A 108 -6.04 -7.93 10.69
N LEU A 109 -6.06 -7.44 11.94
CA LEU A 109 -5.38 -8.05 13.09
C LEU A 109 -6.36 -8.88 13.93
N SER A 110 -6.98 -9.89 13.33
CA SER A 110 -7.98 -10.76 13.99
C SER A 110 -9.06 -9.95 14.71
N ALA A 111 -9.61 -8.94 14.03
CA ALA A 111 -10.63 -8.08 14.59
C ALA A 111 -11.91 -8.86 14.87
N VAL A 112 -12.50 -8.69 16.06
CA VAL A 112 -13.69 -9.46 16.49
C VAL A 112 -14.86 -9.24 15.51
N ASN A 113 -15.11 -7.99 15.15
CA ASN A 113 -16.21 -7.61 14.25
C ASN A 113 -15.74 -7.41 12.80
N GLY A 114 -14.46 -7.70 12.51
CA GLY A 114 -13.89 -7.62 11.16
C GLY A 114 -13.71 -6.21 10.60
N THR A 115 -13.11 -6.18 9.41
CA THR A 115 -12.87 -5.01 8.56
C THR A 115 -13.55 -5.23 7.22
N PHE A 116 -14.09 -4.16 6.63
CA PHE A 116 -14.88 -4.24 5.40
C PHE A 116 -14.33 -3.28 4.35
N ILE A 117 -14.27 -3.75 3.10
CA ILE A 117 -13.90 -2.99 1.91
C ILE A 117 -15.12 -2.97 0.99
N ASN A 118 -15.67 -1.79 0.71
CA ASN A 118 -16.90 -1.64 -0.08
C ASN A 118 -17.99 -2.61 0.41
N GLU A 119 -18.23 -2.62 1.73
CA GLU A 119 -19.24 -3.45 2.41
C GLU A 119 -18.95 -4.96 2.42
N LYS A 120 -17.88 -5.42 1.76
CA LYS A 120 -17.45 -6.81 1.78
C LYS A 120 -16.42 -7.04 2.89
N ARG A 121 -16.66 -8.02 3.75
CA ARG A 121 -15.71 -8.39 4.82
C ARG A 121 -14.38 -8.87 4.22
N MET A 122 -13.29 -8.32 4.72
CA MET A 122 -11.94 -8.76 4.38
C MET A 122 -11.69 -10.18 4.88
N ARG A 123 -11.02 -10.98 4.04
CA ARG A 123 -10.51 -12.32 4.42
C ARG A 123 -9.00 -12.39 4.44
N GLU A 124 -8.37 -11.58 3.61
CA GLU A 124 -6.92 -11.48 3.44
C GLU A 124 -6.52 -10.00 3.41
N ALA A 125 -5.22 -9.74 3.37
CA ALA A 125 -4.72 -8.39 3.22
C ALA A 125 -5.25 -7.74 1.92
N TYR A 126 -5.77 -6.53 2.05
CA TYR A 126 -6.24 -5.75 0.91
C TYR A 126 -5.13 -4.81 0.42
N ARG A 127 -5.01 -4.66 -0.90
CA ARG A 127 -4.15 -3.65 -1.53
C ARG A 127 -4.98 -2.78 -2.45
N GLY A 128 -4.87 -1.47 -2.29
CA GLY A 128 -5.59 -0.47 -3.08
C GLY A 128 -4.68 0.64 -3.55
N ALA A 129 -5.11 1.36 -4.59
CA ALA A 129 -4.49 2.61 -4.98
C ALA A 129 -4.93 3.73 -4.02
N VAL A 130 -4.02 4.66 -3.70
CA VAL A 130 -4.42 5.93 -3.08
C VAL A 130 -5.31 6.69 -4.08
N ASP A 131 -6.33 7.40 -3.59
CA ASP A 131 -7.38 8.06 -4.39
C ASP A 131 -8.34 7.11 -5.13
N SER A 132 -8.36 5.83 -4.77
CA SER A 132 -9.42 4.94 -5.24
C SER A 132 -10.74 5.25 -4.51
N ASP A 133 -11.86 4.97 -5.17
CA ASP A 133 -13.21 5.09 -4.60
C ASP A 133 -13.55 4.03 -3.54
N VAL A 134 -12.51 3.42 -2.94
CA VAL A 134 -12.66 2.37 -1.95
C VAL A 134 -13.07 2.96 -0.61
N ALA A 135 -14.20 2.50 -0.09
CA ALA A 135 -14.66 2.79 1.26
C ALA A 135 -14.26 1.67 2.22
N ILE A 136 -13.52 2.03 3.26
CA ILE A 136 -13.11 1.15 4.34
C ILE A 136 -14.08 1.35 5.51
N ALA A 137 -14.51 0.27 6.15
CA ALA A 137 -15.23 0.30 7.42
C ALA A 137 -14.55 -0.63 8.43
N PHE A 138 -14.49 -0.19 9.67
CA PHE A 138 -13.90 -0.95 10.78
C PHE A 138 -15.01 -1.36 11.74
N ALA A 139 -15.26 -2.67 11.85
CA ALA A 139 -16.39 -3.21 12.59
C ALA A 139 -17.72 -2.53 12.19
N ASP A 140 -18.65 -2.43 13.15
CA ASP A 140 -19.93 -1.73 13.02
C ASP A 140 -19.82 -0.23 13.30
N CYS A 141 -18.64 0.37 13.09
CA CYS A 141 -18.49 1.83 13.21
C CYS A 141 -19.31 2.50 12.08
N PRO A 142 -20.14 3.52 12.38
CA PRO A 142 -20.93 4.19 11.35
C PRO A 142 -20.07 4.96 10.34
N HIS A 143 -18.84 5.30 10.72
CA HIS A 143 -17.96 6.11 9.89
C HIS A 143 -17.31 5.29 8.78
N ARG A 144 -17.05 5.96 7.66
CA ARG A 144 -16.36 5.37 6.50
C ARG A 144 -15.03 6.05 6.29
N TYR A 145 -14.05 5.29 5.85
CA TYR A 145 -12.69 5.78 5.70
C TYR A 145 -12.21 5.63 4.27
N LYS A 146 -11.48 6.62 3.75
CA LYS A 146 -10.84 6.56 2.44
C LYS A 146 -9.38 6.96 2.55
N VAL A 147 -8.55 6.41 1.67
CA VAL A 147 -7.13 6.78 1.57
C VAL A 147 -6.95 7.71 0.39
N LEU A 148 -6.70 8.99 0.67
CA LEU A 148 -6.63 10.07 -0.32
C LEU A 148 -5.23 10.68 -0.37
N SER A 149 -4.83 11.23 -1.50
CA SER A 149 -3.65 12.07 -1.62
C SER A 149 -3.99 13.54 -1.35
N ALA A 150 -3.03 14.31 -0.83
CA ALA A 150 -3.14 15.76 -0.88
C ALA A 150 -3.06 16.22 -2.34
N ILE A 151 -4.06 17.03 -2.73
CA ILE A 151 -4.07 17.77 -3.99
C ILE A 151 -3.00 18.86 -3.93
#